data_AF-A0A1F6EXI0-F1
#
_entry.id   AF-A0A1F6EXI0-F1
#
_cell.length_a   1.000
_cell.length_b   1.000
_cell.length_c   1.000
_cell.angle_alpha   90.00
_cell.angle_beta   90.00
_cell.angle_gamma   90.00
#
_symmetry.space_group_name_H-M   'P 1'
#
loop_
_entity.id
_entity.type
_entity.pdbx_description
1 polymer ?
#
loop_
_entity_poly.entity_id
_entity_poly.type
_entity_poly.pdbx_seq_one_letter_code
_entity_poly.pdbx_strand_id
1 'polypeptide(L)'
;MTTLVYFLVFCQALGALLGTLMAIWGELAYVRSMRDGNIDHAERAHLHAIARGLRFGMSLLLFSSFALVVVMYVLQASQQPALTESYWTFIALVFLVIGASWALSRKRISFALGSAVAFTAWWFLTFLTSGQLPTFSFGATVALYVVGVAILYALFHYTRLLLVSK
;
A
#
# COMPACT_ATOMS: atom_id res chain seq x y z
N MET A 1 5.42 22.46 18.58
CA MET A 1 6.38 21.47 18.04
C MET A 1 5.78 20.06 18.10
N THR A 2 5.24 19.61 19.23
CA THR A 2 4.44 18.36 19.34
C THR A 2 3.24 18.32 18.38
N THR A 3 2.55 19.46 18.20
CA THR A 3 1.45 19.60 17.24
C THR A 3 1.84 19.29 15.79
N LEU A 4 3.03 19.72 15.35
CA LEU A 4 3.55 19.43 14.02
C LEU A 4 3.83 17.94 13.85
N VAL A 5 4.39 17.29 14.87
CA VAL A 5 4.66 15.84 14.86
C VAL A 5 3.36 15.05 14.73
N TYR A 6 2.35 15.37 15.54
CA TYR A 6 1.03 14.73 15.45
C TYR A 6 0.37 14.96 14.09
N PHE A 7 0.49 16.17 13.54
CA PHE A 7 0.00 16.47 12.19
C PHE A 7 0.69 15.61 11.13
N LEU A 8 2.02 15.44 11.20
CA LEU A 8 2.76 14.61 10.26
C LEU A 8 2.40 13.12 10.39
N VAL A 9 2.26 12.61 11.62
CA VAL A 9 1.78 11.23 11.87
C VAL A 9 0.37 11.05 11.30
N PHE A 10 -0.51 12.03 11.51
CA PHE A 10 -1.85 12.02 10.94
C PHE A 10 -1.82 11.99 9.40
N CYS A 11 -1.01 12.83 8.76
CA CYS A 11 -0.87 12.82 7.30
C CYS A 11 -0.30 11.48 6.78
N GLN A 12 0.64 10.87 7.50
CA GLN A 12 1.20 9.56 7.15
C GLN A 12 0.13 8.46 7.21
N ALA A 13 -0.67 8.43 8.29
CA ALA A 13 -1.78 7.49 8.45
C ALA A 13 -2.88 7.74 7.42
N LEU A 14 -3.22 9.00 7.12
CA LEU A 14 -4.19 9.37 6.10
C LEU A 14 -3.72 8.92 4.71
N GLY A 15 -2.44 9.06 4.40
CA GLY A 15 -1.86 8.55 3.15
C GLY A 15 -1.99 7.03 3.01
N ALA A 16 -1.73 6.29 4.10
CA ALA A 16 -1.87 4.83 4.12
C ALA A 16 -3.34 4.38 3.96
N LEU A 17 -4.27 5.06 4.66
CA LEU A 17 -5.71 4.79 4.57
C LEU A 17 -6.25 5.08 3.18
N LEU A 18 -5.90 6.24 2.59
CA LEU A 18 -6.28 6.58 1.22
C LEU A 18 -5.75 5.55 0.22
N GLY A 19 -4.49 5.13 0.36
CA GLY A 19 -3.92 4.09 -0.49
C GLY A 19 -4.66 2.76 -0.39
N THR A 20 -5.03 2.35 0.83
CA THR A 20 -5.79 1.12 1.07
C THR A 20 -7.21 1.18 0.50
N LEU A 21 -7.92 2.29 0.71
CA LEU A 21 -9.24 2.50 0.12
C LEU A 21 -9.18 2.45 -1.41
N MET A 22 -8.20 3.13 -2.00
CA MET A 22 -8.03 3.13 -3.46
C MET A 22 -7.61 1.75 -3.99
N ALA A 23 -6.87 0.95 -3.22
CA ALA A 23 -6.55 -0.43 -3.59
C ALA A 23 -7.82 -1.32 -3.60
N ILE A 24 -8.72 -1.15 -2.63
CA ILE A 24 -10.04 -1.83 -2.61
C ILE A 24 -10.87 -1.42 -3.83
N TRP A 25 -10.99 -0.12 -4.08
CA TRP A 25 -11.71 0.39 -5.26
C TRP A 25 -11.08 -0.10 -6.58
N GLY A 26 -9.76 -0.21 -6.63
CA GLY A 26 -9.01 -0.77 -7.77
C GLY A 26 -9.40 -2.22 -8.07
N GLU A 27 -9.41 -3.09 -7.05
CA GLU A 27 -9.79 -4.49 -7.25
C GLU A 27 -11.28 -4.63 -7.61
N LEU A 28 -12.16 -3.84 -6.99
CA LEU A 28 -13.60 -3.86 -7.33
C LEU A 28 -13.86 -3.42 -8.78
N ALA A 29 -13.22 -2.33 -9.22
CA ALA A 29 -13.31 -1.87 -10.59
C ALA A 29 -12.76 -2.91 -11.57
N TYR A 30 -11.66 -3.57 -11.22
CA TYR A 30 -11.09 -4.64 -12.04
C TYR A 30 -12.04 -5.84 -12.18
N VAL A 31 -12.58 -6.35 -11.07
CA VAL A 31 -13.54 -7.46 -11.09
C VAL A 31 -14.76 -7.15 -11.94
N ARG A 32 -15.27 -5.90 -11.87
CA ARG A 32 -16.38 -5.44 -12.70
C ARG A 32 -16.02 -5.46 -14.19
N SER A 33 -14.89 -4.88 -14.57
CA SER A 33 -14.44 -4.86 -15.97
C SER A 33 -14.19 -6.26 -16.56
N MET A 34 -13.78 -7.21 -15.71
CA MET A 34 -13.53 -8.60 -16.13
C MET A 34 -14.83 -9.36 -16.43
N ARG A 35 -15.94 -8.99 -15.79
CA ARG A 35 -17.27 -9.56 -16.04
C ARG A 35 -17.87 -9.10 -17.37
N ASP A 36 -17.63 -7.84 -17.73
CA ASP A 36 -18.20 -7.23 -18.93
C ASP A 36 -17.36 -7.52 -20.20
N GLY A 37 -16.15 -8.06 -20.03
CA GLY A 37 -15.29 -8.57 -21.12
C GLY A 37 -14.72 -7.49 -22.05
N ASN A 38 -15.13 -6.23 -21.90
CA ASN A 38 -14.70 -5.11 -22.73
C ASN A 38 -14.48 -3.86 -21.88
N ILE A 39 -13.25 -3.33 -21.88
CA ILE A 39 -12.90 -2.13 -21.09
C ILE A 39 -13.28 -0.90 -21.89
N ASP A 40 -14.40 -0.27 -21.52
CA ASP A 40 -14.85 0.96 -22.15
C ASP A 40 -13.95 2.17 -21.79
N HIS A 41 -13.99 3.22 -22.61
CA HIS A 41 -13.24 4.46 -22.37
C HIS A 41 -13.58 5.10 -21.01
N ALA A 42 -14.83 4.97 -20.55
CA ALA A 42 -15.24 5.41 -19.22
C ALA A 42 -14.56 4.61 -18.09
N GLU A 43 -14.41 3.29 -18.25
CA GLU A 43 -13.74 2.45 -17.26
C GLU A 43 -12.24 2.76 -17.17
N ARG A 44 -11.61 3.04 -18.32
CA ARG A 44 -10.20 3.48 -18.34
C ARG A 44 -9.99 4.80 -17.60
N ALA A 45 -10.92 5.75 -17.74
CA ALA A 45 -10.88 7.00 -16.99
C ALA A 45 -11.03 6.77 -15.47
N HIS A 46 -11.88 5.83 -15.08
CA HIS A 46 -12.05 5.44 -13.67
C HIS A 46 -10.77 4.81 -13.08
N LEU A 47 -10.13 3.90 -13.81
CA LEU A 47 -8.84 3.30 -13.41
C LEU A 47 -7.73 4.36 -13.30
N HIS A 48 -7.71 5.35 -14.19
CA HIS A 48 -6.77 6.48 -14.08
C HIS A 48 -7.03 7.35 -12.84
N ALA A 49 -8.28 7.56 -12.44
CA ALA A 49 -8.61 8.25 -11.20
C ALA A 49 -8.10 7.48 -9.98
N ILE A 50 -8.32 6.17 -9.93
CA ILE A 50 -7.81 5.28 -8.87
C ILE A 50 -6.28 5.34 -8.81
N ALA A 51 -5.59 5.25 -9.95
CA ALA A 51 -4.14 5.33 -10.01
C ALA A 51 -3.59 6.69 -9.52
N ARG A 52 -4.29 7.79 -9.80
CA ARG A 52 -3.95 9.11 -9.23
C ARG A 52 -4.15 9.13 -7.72
N GLY A 53 -5.22 8.52 -7.21
CA GLY A 53 -5.46 8.34 -5.78
C GLY A 53 -4.34 7.57 -5.07
N LEU A 54 -3.90 6.43 -5.62
CA LEU A 54 -2.76 5.67 -5.08
C LEU A 54 -1.47 6.51 -5.07
N ARG A 55 -1.19 7.25 -6.15
CA ARG A 55 -0.01 8.12 -6.23
C ARG A 55 -0.06 9.24 -5.19
N PHE A 56 -1.23 9.85 -5.00
CA PHE A 56 -1.41 10.88 -4.00
C PHE A 56 -1.19 10.33 -2.59
N GLY A 57 -1.84 9.20 -2.25
CA GLY A 57 -1.63 8.51 -0.97
C GLY A 57 -0.16 8.17 -0.72
N MET A 58 0.53 7.65 -1.73
CA MET A 58 1.96 7.32 -1.64
C MET A 58 2.84 8.57 -1.45
N SER A 59 2.58 9.64 -2.19
CA SER A 59 3.33 10.89 -2.07
C SER A 59 3.16 11.52 -0.68
N LEU A 60 1.93 11.52 -0.17
CA LEU A 60 1.62 12.05 1.17
C LEU A 60 2.34 11.22 2.24
N LEU A 61 2.25 9.90 2.14
CA LEU A 61 2.87 8.94 3.06
C LEU A 61 4.40 9.10 3.09
N LEU A 62 5.05 9.19 1.93
CA LEU A 62 6.50 9.40 1.84
C LEU A 62 6.93 10.77 2.34
N PHE A 63 6.22 11.83 1.95
CA PHE A 63 6.57 13.19 2.34
C PHE A 63 6.42 13.39 3.85
N SER A 64 5.33 12.89 4.45
CA SER A 64 5.13 12.91 5.90
C SER A 64 6.18 12.08 6.64
N SER A 65 6.53 10.91 6.13
CA SER A 65 7.57 10.05 6.72
C SER A 65 8.96 10.71 6.70
N PHE A 66 9.33 11.32 5.57
CA PHE A 66 10.59 12.07 5.45
C PHE A 66 10.61 13.30 6.36
N ALA A 67 9.52 14.08 6.37
CA ALA A 67 9.38 15.24 7.24
C ALA A 67 9.46 14.86 8.72
N LEU A 68 8.92 13.70 9.14
CA LEU A 68 9.05 13.20 10.50
C LEU A 68 10.51 12.97 10.89
N VAL A 69 11.32 12.36 10.02
CA VAL A 69 12.76 12.15 10.27
C VAL A 69 13.47 13.49 10.43
N VAL A 70 13.24 14.45 9.52
CA VAL A 70 13.87 15.78 9.57
C VAL A 70 13.48 16.54 10.84
N VAL A 71 12.19 16.57 11.18
CA VAL A 71 11.70 17.28 12.37
C VAL A 71 12.24 16.64 13.65
N MET A 72 12.23 15.31 13.76
CA MET A 72 12.78 14.60 14.94
C MET A 72 14.29 14.81 15.08
N TYR A 73 15.02 14.89 13.97
CA TYR A 73 16.46 15.17 13.97
C TYR A 73 16.75 16.60 14.48
N VAL A 74 16.05 17.61 13.96
CA VAL A 74 16.20 19.01 14.38
C VAL A 74 15.82 19.19 15.85
N LEU A 75 14.81 18.46 16.33
CA LEU A 75 14.39 18.48 17.73
C LEU A 75 15.32 17.71 18.68
N GLN A 76 16.38 17.07 18.17
CA GLN A 76 17.29 16.23 18.94
C GLN A 76 16.53 15.20 19.81
N ALA A 77 15.46 14.63 19.25
CA ALA A 77 14.68 13.62 19.93
C ALA A 77 15.57 12.44 20.31
N SER A 78 15.39 11.91 21.53
CA SER A 78 16.18 10.78 22.04
C SER A 78 16.00 9.51 21.21
N GLN A 79 14.84 9.35 20.57
CA GLN A 79 14.54 8.28 19.64
C GLN A 79 14.35 8.87 18.24
N GLN A 80 15.29 8.57 17.36
CA GLN A 80 15.22 8.97 15.95
C GLN A 80 14.48 7.89 15.15
N PRO A 81 13.42 8.23 14.39
CA PRO A 81 12.68 7.25 13.59
C PRO A 81 13.57 6.46 12.62
N ALA A 82 14.59 7.11 12.03
CA ALA A 82 15.52 6.45 11.10
C ALA A 82 16.36 5.32 11.74
N LEU A 83 16.41 5.24 13.08
CA LEU A 83 17.13 4.21 13.81
C LEU A 83 16.21 3.07 14.29
N THR A 84 14.91 3.11 13.99
CA THR A 84 13.95 2.09 14.42
C THR A 84 13.69 1.04 13.33
N GLU A 85 13.53 -0.22 13.73
CA GLU A 85 13.17 -1.31 12.82
C GLU A 85 11.81 -1.06 12.13
N SER A 86 10.87 -0.44 12.84
CA SER A 86 9.54 -0.12 12.33
C SER A 86 9.60 0.84 11.13
N TYR A 87 10.50 1.81 11.16
CA TYR A 87 10.70 2.75 10.05
C TYR A 87 11.25 2.05 8.80
N TRP A 88 12.26 1.20 8.96
CA TRP A 88 12.82 0.46 7.82
C TRP A 88 11.86 -0.57 7.25
N THR A 89 11.05 -1.20 8.10
CA THR A 89 9.94 -2.07 7.67
C THR A 89 8.94 -1.29 6.81
N PHE A 90 8.55 -0.11 7.28
CA PHE A 90 7.65 0.78 6.57
C PHE A 90 8.23 1.22 5.21
N ILE A 91 9.49 1.66 5.17
CA ILE A 91 10.15 2.06 3.92
C ILE A 91 10.30 0.89 2.94
N ALA A 92 10.64 -0.30 3.43
CA ALA A 92 10.72 -1.51 2.61
C ALA A 92 9.37 -1.84 1.95
N LEU A 93 8.27 -1.77 2.71
CA LEU A 93 6.92 -1.97 2.17
C LEU A 93 6.53 -0.89 1.15
N VAL A 94 6.90 0.37 1.37
CA VAL A 94 6.68 1.44 0.40
C VAL A 94 7.40 1.15 -0.92
N PHE A 95 8.69 0.81 -0.86
CA PHE A 95 9.44 0.45 -2.07
C PHE A 95 8.86 -0.78 -2.75
N LEU A 96 8.32 -1.73 -1.98
CA LEU A 96 7.66 -2.90 -2.50
C LEU A 96 6.37 -2.52 -3.27
N VAL A 97 5.53 -1.62 -2.73
CA VAL A 97 4.34 -1.10 -3.45
C VAL A 97 4.75 -0.40 -4.76
N ILE A 98 5.79 0.44 -4.71
CA ILE A 98 6.30 1.15 -5.89
C ILE A 98 6.81 0.15 -6.93
N GLY A 99 7.61 -0.82 -6.49
CA GLY A 99 8.17 -1.88 -7.33
C GLY A 99 7.10 -2.75 -7.97
N ALA A 100 6.10 -3.18 -7.20
CA ALA A 100 4.96 -3.95 -7.69
C ALA A 100 4.14 -3.14 -8.71
N SER A 101 3.85 -1.88 -8.42
CA SER A 101 3.11 -0.98 -9.33
C SER A 101 3.89 -0.75 -10.63
N TRP A 102 5.20 -0.58 -10.55
CA TRP A 102 6.07 -0.41 -11.71
C TRP A 102 6.14 -1.69 -12.56
N ALA A 103 6.33 -2.85 -11.92
CA ALA A 103 6.34 -4.15 -12.58
C ALA A 103 5.01 -4.43 -13.29
N LEU A 104 3.89 -4.06 -12.66
CA LEU A 104 2.55 -4.16 -13.24
C LEU A 104 2.39 -3.23 -14.46
N SER A 105 2.84 -1.97 -14.35
CA SER A 105 2.82 -1.02 -15.47
C SER A 105 3.64 -1.47 -16.67
N ARG A 106 4.69 -2.27 -16.46
CA ARG A 106 5.53 -2.85 -17.52
C ARG A 106 5.06 -4.24 -17.98
N LYS A 107 3.92 -4.73 -17.48
CA LYS A 107 3.38 -6.08 -17.75
C LYS A 107 4.39 -7.21 -17.45
N ARG A 108 5.31 -6.99 -16.50
CA ARG A 108 6.34 -8.00 -16.13
C ARG A 108 5.83 -9.07 -15.18
N ILE A 109 4.74 -8.78 -14.47
CA ILE A 109 4.09 -9.70 -13.54
C ILE A 109 2.61 -9.81 -13.90
N SER A 110 1.99 -10.93 -13.53
CA SER A 110 0.54 -11.10 -13.69
C SER A 110 -0.21 -10.10 -12.83
N PHE A 111 -1.38 -9.66 -13.30
CA PHE A 111 -2.19 -8.71 -12.54
C PHE A 111 -2.64 -9.29 -11.19
N ALA A 112 -2.89 -10.60 -11.11
CA ALA A 112 -3.23 -11.29 -9.86
C ALA A 112 -2.13 -11.17 -8.80
N LEU A 113 -0.88 -11.40 -9.20
CA LEU A 113 0.25 -11.32 -8.28
C LEU A 113 0.53 -9.86 -7.91
N GLY A 114 0.58 -8.96 -8.90
CA GLY A 114 0.84 -7.54 -8.65
C GLY A 114 -0.20 -6.89 -7.74
N SER A 115 -1.48 -7.22 -7.94
CA SER A 115 -2.54 -6.68 -7.09
C SER A 115 -2.53 -7.27 -5.68
N ALA A 116 -2.34 -8.58 -5.53
CA ALA A 116 -2.22 -9.21 -4.20
C ALA A 116 -1.07 -8.60 -3.39
N VAL A 117 0.10 -8.42 -4.02
CA VAL A 117 1.29 -7.81 -3.42
C VAL A 117 1.01 -6.36 -2.97
N ALA A 118 0.50 -5.52 -3.87
CA ALA A 118 0.22 -4.12 -3.57
C ALA A 118 -0.88 -3.97 -2.51
N PHE A 119 -1.96 -4.75 -2.62
CA PHE A 119 -3.08 -4.73 -1.68
C PHE A 119 -2.63 -5.11 -0.26
N THR A 120 -1.88 -6.21 -0.14
CA THR A 120 -1.32 -6.63 1.16
C THR A 120 -0.43 -5.54 1.74
N ALA A 121 0.42 -4.91 0.92
CA ALA A 121 1.36 -3.91 1.40
C ALA A 121 0.67 -2.64 1.88
N TRP A 122 -0.39 -2.19 1.21
CA TRP A 122 -1.20 -1.06 1.67
C TRP A 122 -1.87 -1.30 3.03
N TRP A 123 -2.38 -2.51 3.25
CA TRP A 123 -2.94 -2.90 4.54
C TRP A 123 -1.88 -2.94 5.65
N PHE A 124 -0.71 -3.52 5.38
CA PHE A 124 0.40 -3.52 6.35
C PHE A 124 0.86 -2.09 6.67
N LEU A 125 0.98 -1.21 5.68
CA LEU A 125 1.32 0.20 5.89
C LEU A 125 0.27 0.91 6.75
N THR A 126 -1.01 0.61 6.55
CA THR A 126 -2.10 1.16 7.37
C THR A 126 -2.01 0.69 8.81
N PHE A 127 -1.81 -0.61 9.05
CA PHE A 127 -1.69 -1.11 10.41
C PHE A 127 -0.40 -0.64 11.12
N LEU A 128 0.69 -0.44 10.38
CA LEU A 128 1.94 0.10 10.93
C LEU A 128 1.76 1.56 11.35
N THR A 129 1.10 2.37 10.51
CA THR A 129 0.88 3.79 10.77
C THR A 129 -0.19 4.06 11.82
N SER A 130 -1.18 3.19 11.97
CA SER A 130 -2.20 3.28 13.02
C SER A 130 -1.72 2.75 14.38
N GLY A 131 -0.54 2.13 14.44
CA GLY A 131 0.00 1.52 15.66
C GLY A 131 -0.76 0.26 16.11
N GLN A 132 -1.56 -0.34 15.24
CA GLN A 132 -2.33 -1.55 15.54
C GLN A 132 -1.54 -2.85 15.35
N LEU A 133 -0.40 -2.80 14.65
CA LEU A 133 0.47 -3.96 14.53
C LEU A 133 1.25 -4.18 15.83
N PRO A 134 1.26 -5.41 16.37
CA PRO A 134 2.18 -5.80 17.43
C PRO A 134 3.62 -5.48 17.03
N THR A 135 4.48 -5.23 18.01
CA THR A 135 5.92 -5.01 17.80
C THR A 135 6.59 -6.31 17.36
N PHE A 136 6.48 -6.61 16.07
CA PHE A 136 7.17 -7.71 15.42
C PHE A 136 8.58 -7.28 15.02
N SER A 137 9.51 -8.23 15.03
CA SER A 137 10.80 -8.03 14.38
C SER A 137 10.61 -7.84 12.87
N PHE A 138 11.59 -7.21 12.22
CA PHE A 138 11.59 -7.06 10.76
C PHE A 138 11.33 -8.40 10.04
N GLY A 139 12.02 -9.47 10.44
CA GLY A 139 11.88 -10.79 9.82
C GLY A 139 10.49 -11.40 10.01
N ALA A 140 9.89 -11.25 11.19
CA ALA A 140 8.52 -11.73 11.45
C ALA A 140 7.50 -10.95 10.60
N THR A 141 7.69 -9.65 10.44
CA THR A 141 6.81 -8.83 9.58
C THR A 141 6.90 -9.27 8.12
N VAL A 142 8.10 -9.54 7.62
CA VAL A 142 8.31 -10.05 6.25
C VAL A 142 7.66 -11.42 6.08
N ALA A 143 7.80 -12.34 7.04
CA ALA A 143 7.18 -13.66 6.97
C ALA A 143 5.64 -13.57 6.92
N LEU A 144 5.04 -12.78 7.82
CA LEU A 144 3.60 -12.51 7.82
C LEU A 144 3.12 -11.86 6.52
N TYR A 145 3.92 -10.93 5.99
CA TYR A 145 3.64 -10.30 4.72
C TYR A 145 3.60 -11.31 3.57
N VAL A 146 4.61 -12.19 3.46
CA VAL A 146 4.66 -13.24 2.43
C VAL A 146 3.45 -14.18 2.54
N VAL A 147 3.10 -14.60 3.76
CA VAL A 147 1.91 -15.43 4.01
C VAL A 147 0.63 -14.69 3.59
N GLY A 148 0.50 -13.42 3.96
CA GLY A 148 -0.65 -12.58 3.56
C GLY A 148 -0.79 -12.44 2.05
N VAL A 149 0.32 -12.22 1.34
CA VAL A 149 0.34 -12.18 -0.13
C VAL A 149 -0.09 -13.51 -0.72
N ALA A 150 0.40 -14.64 -0.19
CA ALA A 150 0.03 -15.97 -0.70
C ALA A 150 -1.47 -16.25 -0.52
N ILE A 151 -2.04 -15.89 0.62
CA ILE A 151 -3.48 -16.02 0.90
C ILE A 151 -4.30 -15.15 -0.06
N LEU A 152 -3.95 -13.87 -0.20
CA LEU A 152 -4.68 -12.95 -1.07
C LEU A 152 -4.51 -13.30 -2.54
N TYR A 153 -3.35 -13.79 -2.95
CA TYR A 153 -3.13 -14.31 -4.28
C TYR A 153 -4.04 -15.49 -4.58
N ALA A 154 -4.11 -16.47 -3.66
CA ALA A 154 -5.03 -17.60 -3.81
C ALA A 154 -6.49 -17.11 -3.91
N LEU A 155 -6.91 -16.19 -3.03
CA LEU A 155 -8.25 -15.61 -3.05
C LEU A 155 -8.57 -14.93 -4.39
N PHE A 156 -7.67 -14.09 -4.91
CA PHE A 156 -7.83 -13.42 -6.18
C PHE A 156 -7.80 -14.39 -7.36
N HIS A 157 -7.02 -15.47 -7.26
CA HIS A 157 -6.99 -16.50 -8.28
C HIS A 157 -8.32 -17.27 -8.35
N TYR A 158 -8.83 -17.77 -7.21
CA TYR A 158 -10.08 -18.51 -7.15
C TYR A 158 -11.30 -17.66 -7.51
N THR A 159 -11.36 -16.41 -7.05
CA THR A 159 -12.48 -15.50 -7.39
C THR A 159 -12.57 -15.24 -8.89
N ARG A 160 -11.42 -15.09 -9.58
CA ARG A 160 -11.38 -14.93 -11.04
C ARG A 160 -11.77 -16.20 -11.80
N LEU A 161 -11.31 -17.37 -11.34
CA LEU A 161 -11.74 -18.65 -11.93
C LEU A 161 -13.26 -18.82 -11.87
N LEU A 162 -13.88 -18.51 -10.73
CA LEU A 162 -15.33 -18.63 -10.55
C LEU A 162 -16.13 -17.62 -11.40
N LEU A 163 -15.58 -16.45 -11.68
CA LEU A 163 -16.24 -15.41 -12.48
C LEU A 163 -16.19 -15.69 -13.98
N VAL A 164 -15.12 -16.32 -14.48
CA VAL A 164 -14.94 -16.67 -15.90
C VAL A 164 -15.69 -17.96 -16.26
N SER A 165 -16.03 -18.80 -15.28
CA SER A 165 -16.75 -20.06 -15.49
C SER A 165 -18.28 -19.92 -15.66
N LYS A 166 -18.83 -18.71 -15.65
CA LYS A 166 -20.26 -18.43 -15.90
C LYS A 166 -20.47 -17.83 -17.28
#